data_AF-A0A3P7P1A5-F1
#
_entry.id   AF-A0A3P7P1A5-F1
#
_cell.length_a   1.000
_cell.length_b   1.000
_cell.length_c   1.000
_cell.angle_alpha   90.00
_cell.angle_beta   90.00
_cell.angle_gamma   90.00
#
_symmetry.space_group_name_H-M   'P 1'
#
loop_
_entity.id
_entity.type
_entity.pdbx_description
1 polymer ?
#
loop_
_entity_poly.entity_id
_entity_poly.type
_entity_poly.pdbx_seq_one_letter_code
_entity_poly.pdbx_strand_id
1 'polypeptide(L)'
;MDIKGQEVTHKIFGQGTIIEFNKSTITVSFSVGEKKFKIPEAFGPFLQAIDDGFSLYVKSLKKEIENIEAIEKEIKIKEADIKRNNEIKEKPKGYKKLARANIAFKCNFCDGGKSDKQVGFDGVCSDSIIHNNIEVEHRTWCSSENSACLDYYKGEISREELDAKCNDGGFVCYESQMLREWKALAGIVQNGDRKGEPMKLHQVQNNSLCVLTTRNPETTERERFIFAVFLVDDTYEGDNMDEGYVSTTSKYKLKLSPVEAEKMLFWNYHFNGSKPEMPVWSSGLHRYFQDNVAVQILNDIVELKKGTSDYELAKDFLNHLCKINSITEIDKPNGALKR
;
A
#
# COMPACT_ATOMS: atom_id res chain seq x y z
N MET A 1 27.80 -41.56 -24.05
CA MET A 1 29.23 -41.64 -23.73
C MET A 1 29.42 -42.78 -22.74
N ASP A 2 30.46 -43.61 -22.88
CA ASP A 2 30.77 -44.61 -21.85
C ASP A 2 31.56 -43.91 -20.73
N ILE A 3 30.96 -43.91 -19.54
CA ILE A 3 31.46 -43.19 -18.35
C ILE A 3 32.42 -44.09 -17.56
N LYS A 4 32.34 -45.41 -17.74
CA LYS A 4 33.19 -46.36 -17.05
C LYS A 4 34.62 -46.29 -17.61
N GLY A 5 35.61 -46.26 -16.73
CA GLY A 5 37.02 -46.11 -17.09
C GLY A 5 37.50 -44.66 -17.20
N GLN A 6 36.60 -43.67 -17.07
CA GLN A 6 37.00 -42.26 -17.05
C GLN A 6 37.75 -41.91 -15.75
N GLU A 7 38.77 -41.06 -15.87
CA GLU A 7 39.56 -40.59 -14.73
C GLU A 7 39.00 -39.28 -14.16
N VAL A 8 38.97 -39.21 -12.83
CA VAL A 8 38.52 -38.04 -12.07
C VAL A 8 39.49 -37.73 -10.95
N THR A 9 39.54 -36.47 -10.53
CA THR A 9 40.29 -36.04 -9.34
C THR A 9 39.32 -35.62 -8.24
N HIS A 10 39.47 -36.20 -7.04
CA HIS A 10 38.77 -35.76 -5.84
C HIS A 10 39.68 -34.88 -4.98
N LYS A 11 39.14 -33.79 -4.42
CA LYS A 11 39.92 -32.81 -3.64
C LYS A 11 40.71 -33.40 -2.47
N ILE A 12 40.22 -34.49 -1.88
CA ILE A 12 40.83 -35.16 -0.70
C ILE A 12 41.46 -36.51 -1.06
N PHE A 13 40.90 -37.23 -2.03
CA PHE A 13 41.27 -38.64 -2.29
C PHE A 13 42.20 -38.81 -3.50
N GLY A 14 42.56 -37.70 -4.16
CA GLY A 14 43.44 -37.71 -5.32
C GLY A 14 42.75 -38.27 -6.56
N GLN A 15 43.55 -38.86 -7.45
CA GLN A 15 43.07 -39.45 -8.70
C GLN A 15 42.31 -40.75 -8.44
N GLY A 16 41.23 -40.96 -9.18
CA GLY A 16 40.44 -42.18 -9.15
C GLY A 16 39.78 -42.48 -10.49
N THR A 17 39.39 -43.74 -10.67
CA THR A 17 38.79 -44.23 -11.91
C THR A 17 37.34 -44.65 -11.68
N ILE A 18 36.43 -44.26 -12.57
CA ILE A 18 35.03 -44.67 -12.48
C ILE A 18 34.90 -46.15 -12.84
N ILE A 19 34.44 -46.98 -11.89
CA ILE A 19 34.33 -48.43 -12.06
C ILE A 19 32.88 -48.90 -12.28
N GLU A 20 31.91 -48.06 -11.88
CA GLU A 20 30.48 -48.37 -12.00
C GLU A 20 29.67 -47.09 -12.20
N PHE A 21 28.61 -47.18 -13.00
CA PHE A 21 27.62 -46.14 -13.17
C PHE A 21 26.21 -46.72 -13.13
N ASN A 22 25.36 -46.15 -12.28
CA ASN A 22 23.96 -46.52 -12.16
C ASN A 22 23.09 -45.26 -12.14
N LYS A 23 22.35 -45.04 -13.24
CA LYS A 23 21.32 -44.00 -13.48
C LYS A 23 21.67 -42.55 -13.09
N SER A 24 21.98 -42.28 -11.83
CA SER A 24 22.35 -40.97 -11.26
C SER A 24 23.56 -41.01 -10.30
N THR A 25 24.23 -42.15 -10.17
CA THR A 25 25.36 -42.34 -9.23
C THR A 25 26.53 -43.04 -9.92
N ILE A 26 27.75 -42.56 -9.67
CA ILE A 26 29.00 -43.20 -10.07
C ILE A 26 29.73 -43.78 -8.86
N THR A 27 30.36 -44.93 -9.02
CA THR A 27 31.33 -45.49 -8.06
C THR A 27 32.73 -45.25 -8.60
N VAL A 28 33.57 -44.57 -7.82
CA VAL A 28 34.96 -44.24 -8.17
C VAL A 28 35.89 -45.02 -7.26
N SER A 29 36.87 -45.70 -7.86
CA SER A 29 37.95 -46.38 -7.15
C SER A 29 39.12 -45.43 -6.95
N PHE A 30 39.48 -45.18 -5.69
CA PHE A 30 40.68 -44.43 -5.30
C PHE A 30 41.68 -45.36 -4.62
N SER A 31 42.92 -44.89 -4.43
CA SER A 31 43.93 -45.60 -3.62
C SER A 31 43.47 -45.88 -2.17
N VAL A 32 42.56 -45.06 -1.66
CA VAL A 32 41.96 -45.19 -0.32
C VAL A 32 40.69 -46.06 -0.29
N GLY A 33 40.31 -46.66 -1.42
CA GLY A 33 39.13 -47.50 -1.59
C GLY A 33 38.03 -46.88 -2.46
N GLU A 34 36.92 -47.59 -2.59
CA GLU A 34 35.80 -47.20 -3.45
C GLU A 34 34.83 -46.24 -2.77
N LYS A 35 34.39 -45.20 -3.50
CA LYS A 35 33.43 -44.19 -3.01
C LYS A 35 32.35 -43.90 -4.06
N LYS A 36 31.12 -43.64 -3.61
CA LYS A 36 29.96 -43.36 -4.47
C LYS A 36 29.61 -41.87 -4.47
N PHE A 37 29.30 -41.33 -5.64
CA PHE A 37 28.96 -39.91 -5.84
C PHE A 37 27.78 -39.75 -6.78
N LYS A 38 26.94 -38.74 -6.52
CA LYS A 38 25.86 -38.36 -7.43
C LYS A 38 26.40 -37.54 -8.60
N ILE A 39 25.99 -37.89 -9.81
CA ILE A 39 26.33 -37.15 -11.03
C ILE A 39 25.06 -36.43 -11.52
N PRO A 40 25.15 -35.14 -11.87
CA PRO A 40 26.35 -34.31 -12.01
C PRO A 40 26.75 -33.47 -10.78
N GLU A 41 26.03 -33.55 -9.66
CA GLU A 41 26.15 -32.61 -8.53
C GLU A 41 27.49 -32.70 -7.80
N ALA A 42 28.11 -33.89 -7.76
CA ALA A 42 29.40 -34.06 -7.10
C ALA A 42 30.57 -33.39 -7.85
N PHE A 43 30.40 -33.08 -9.15
CA PHE A 43 31.44 -32.45 -9.95
C PHE A 43 31.49 -30.93 -9.69
N GLY A 44 32.66 -30.41 -9.33
CA GLY A 44 32.89 -29.04 -8.86
C GLY A 44 33.14 -28.98 -7.34
N PRO A 45 32.14 -29.32 -6.51
CA PRO A 45 32.31 -29.35 -5.05
C PRO A 45 33.32 -30.42 -4.60
N PHE A 46 33.29 -31.61 -5.20
CA PHE A 46 34.06 -32.77 -4.74
C PHE A 46 34.95 -33.39 -5.83
N LEU A 47 34.45 -33.52 -7.06
CA LEU A 47 35.11 -34.19 -8.18
C LEU A 47 35.42 -33.22 -9.34
N GLN A 48 36.50 -33.48 -10.07
CA GLN A 48 36.82 -32.82 -11.34
C GLN A 48 37.11 -33.88 -12.41
N ALA A 49 36.54 -33.71 -13.60
CA ALA A 49 36.85 -34.56 -14.75
C ALA A 49 38.22 -34.21 -15.31
N ILE A 50 39.01 -35.22 -15.66
CA ILE A 50 40.33 -35.02 -16.28
C ILE A 50 40.20 -34.93 -17.81
N ASP A 51 39.32 -35.73 -18.41
CA ASP A 51 39.05 -35.71 -19.85
C ASP A 51 38.11 -34.54 -20.23
N ASP A 52 38.48 -33.79 -21.26
CA ASP A 52 37.72 -32.64 -21.75
C ASP A 52 36.34 -33.05 -22.32
N GLY A 53 36.28 -34.21 -22.98
CA GLY A 53 35.02 -34.77 -23.49
C GLY A 53 34.06 -35.13 -22.35
N PHE A 54 34.58 -35.73 -21.28
CA PHE A 54 33.81 -36.09 -20.10
C PHE A 54 33.40 -34.85 -19.29
N SER A 55 34.27 -33.84 -19.22
CA SER A 55 33.97 -32.54 -18.63
C SER A 55 32.80 -31.85 -19.34
N LEU A 56 32.77 -31.87 -20.68
CA LEU A 56 31.65 -31.35 -21.47
C LEU A 56 30.36 -32.13 -21.23
N TYR A 57 30.44 -33.46 -21.14
CA TYR A 57 29.30 -34.31 -20.84
C TYR A 57 28.69 -34.03 -19.45
N VAL A 58 29.53 -33.85 -18.43
CA VAL A 58 29.06 -33.47 -17.08
C VAL A 58 28.39 -32.09 -17.10
N LYS A 59 28.95 -31.13 -17.85
CA LYS A 59 28.35 -29.80 -18.00
C LYS A 59 26.98 -29.85 -18.70
N SER A 60 26.81 -30.70 -19.72
CA SER A 60 25.50 -30.84 -20.38
C SER A 60 24.45 -31.44 -19.45
N LEU A 61 24.81 -32.42 -18.63
CA LEU A 61 23.90 -33.00 -17.63
C LEU A 61 23.45 -31.96 -16.59
N LYS A 62 24.35 -31.09 -16.12
CA LYS A 62 23.97 -30.01 -15.18
C LYS A 62 22.95 -29.07 -15.79
N LYS A 63 23.17 -28.66 -17.04
CA LYS A 63 22.27 -27.75 -17.75
C LYS A 63 20.90 -28.37 -17.99
N GLU A 64 20.85 -29.66 -18.25
CA GLU A 64 19.60 -30.40 -18.43
C GLU A 64 18.79 -30.47 -17.12
N ILE A 65 19.45 -30.74 -15.99
CA ILE A 65 18.81 -30.74 -14.66
C ILE A 65 18.32 -29.33 -14.29
N GLU A 66 19.13 -28.29 -14.51
CA GLU A 66 18.72 -26.90 -14.26
C GLU A 66 17.48 -26.51 -15.09
N ASN A 67 17.41 -26.94 -16.35
CA ASN A 67 16.24 -26.72 -17.19
C ASN A 67 15.01 -27.50 -16.71
N ILE A 68 15.18 -28.75 -16.27
CA ILE A 68 14.08 -29.57 -15.72
C ILE A 68 13.55 -28.93 -14.42
N GLU A 69 14.43 -28.50 -13.53
CA GLU A 69 14.05 -27.83 -12.28
C GLU A 69 13.36 -26.48 -12.53
N ALA A 70 13.77 -25.73 -13.57
CA ALA A 70 13.10 -24.51 -13.99
C ALA A 70 11.69 -24.79 -14.52
N ILE A 71 11.53 -25.81 -15.36
CA ILE A 71 10.23 -26.25 -15.89
C ILE A 71 9.33 -26.75 -14.76
N GLU A 72 9.85 -27.55 -13.82
CA GLU A 72 9.09 -28.02 -12.66
C GLU A 72 8.65 -26.89 -11.73
N LYS A 73 9.50 -25.85 -11.55
CA LYS A 73 9.10 -24.64 -10.83
C LYS A 73 7.99 -23.89 -11.56
N GLU A 74 8.09 -23.72 -12.88
CA GLU A 74 7.02 -23.09 -13.66
C GLU A 74 5.71 -23.88 -13.61
N ILE A 75 5.77 -25.22 -13.68
CA ILE A 75 4.59 -26.09 -13.56
C ILE A 75 3.99 -25.95 -12.17
N LYS A 76 4.79 -25.97 -11.09
CA LYS A 76 4.30 -25.77 -9.72
C LYS A 76 3.66 -24.39 -9.51
N ILE A 77 4.21 -23.34 -10.12
CA ILE A 77 3.62 -21.99 -10.09
C ILE A 77 2.28 -21.98 -10.82
N LYS A 78 2.23 -22.54 -12.05
CA LYS A 78 0.98 -22.65 -12.83
C LYS A 78 -0.07 -23.51 -12.13
N GLU A 79 0.32 -24.62 -11.50
CA GLU A 79 -0.56 -25.48 -10.72
C GLU A 79 -1.08 -24.77 -9.45
N ALA A 80 -0.24 -24.02 -8.76
CA ALA A 80 -0.65 -23.20 -7.61
C ALA A 80 -1.63 -22.08 -8.03
N ASP A 81 -1.40 -21.44 -9.18
CA ASP A 81 -2.30 -20.43 -9.75
C ASP A 81 -3.63 -21.03 -10.21
N ILE A 82 -3.61 -22.20 -10.86
CA ILE A 82 -4.82 -22.94 -11.25
C ILE A 82 -5.60 -23.37 -10.01
N LYS A 83 -4.93 -23.87 -8.97
CA LYS A 83 -5.56 -24.29 -7.72
C LYS A 83 -6.18 -23.10 -6.97
N ARG A 84 -5.46 -21.98 -6.89
CA ARG A 84 -5.97 -20.70 -6.37
C ARG A 84 -7.19 -20.22 -7.16
N ASN A 85 -7.14 -20.29 -8.49
CA ASN A 85 -8.26 -19.90 -9.37
C ASN A 85 -9.47 -20.84 -9.26
N ASN A 86 -9.26 -22.14 -9.03
CA ASN A 86 -10.34 -23.10 -8.81
C ASN A 86 -10.96 -22.96 -7.41
N GLU A 87 -10.17 -22.69 -6.37
CA GLU A 87 -10.67 -22.35 -5.03
C GLU A 87 -11.49 -21.04 -5.02
N ILE A 88 -11.20 -20.11 -5.93
CA ILE A 88 -12.00 -18.89 -6.16
C ILE A 88 -13.32 -19.19 -6.89
N LYS A 89 -13.38 -20.22 -7.75
CA LYS A 89 -14.57 -20.60 -8.53
C LYS A 89 -15.55 -21.50 -7.79
N GLU A 90 -15.09 -22.35 -6.85
CA GLU A 90 -15.96 -23.30 -6.13
C GLU A 90 -16.64 -22.71 -4.88
N LYS A 91 -16.27 -21.52 -4.41
CA LYS A 91 -17.09 -20.82 -3.42
C LYS A 91 -18.32 -20.24 -4.12
N PRO A 92 -19.55 -20.60 -3.77
CA PRO A 92 -20.71 -19.85 -4.20
C PRO A 92 -20.51 -18.41 -3.69
N LYS A 93 -20.27 -17.47 -4.61
CA LYS A 93 -20.31 -16.04 -4.31
C LYS A 93 -21.76 -15.66 -4.00
N GLY A 94 -22.23 -16.04 -2.82
CA GLY A 94 -23.01 -15.08 -2.06
C GLY A 94 -22.06 -13.92 -1.80
N TYR A 95 -22.11 -12.88 -2.64
CA TYR A 95 -21.56 -11.59 -2.27
C TYR A 95 -22.27 -11.21 -0.95
N LYS A 96 -21.65 -11.52 0.19
CA LYS A 96 -22.01 -10.82 1.43
C LYS A 96 -21.63 -9.38 1.14
N LYS A 97 -22.63 -8.57 0.79
CA LYS A 97 -22.49 -7.11 0.71
C LYS A 97 -21.81 -6.70 2.01
N LEU A 98 -20.56 -6.24 1.94
CA LEU A 98 -19.86 -5.80 3.13
C LEU A 98 -20.71 -4.70 3.77
N ALA A 99 -20.83 -4.73 5.09
CA ALA A 99 -21.59 -3.72 5.81
C ALA A 99 -21.05 -2.33 5.44
N ARG A 100 -21.95 -1.37 5.22
CA ARG A 100 -21.57 0.02 4.97
C ARG A 100 -20.70 0.50 6.13
N ALA A 101 -19.58 1.15 5.82
CA ALA A 101 -18.72 1.76 6.81
C ALA A 101 -18.42 3.22 6.44
N ASN A 102 -18.04 3.99 7.46
CA ASN A 102 -17.45 5.31 7.30
C ASN A 102 -15.96 5.15 6.98
N ILE A 103 -15.35 6.21 6.43
CA ILE A 103 -13.97 6.14 5.92
C ILE A 103 -13.12 7.30 6.40
N ALA A 104 -11.90 7.01 6.82
CA ALA A 104 -10.88 8.01 7.13
C ALA A 104 -9.72 7.87 6.15
N PHE A 105 -9.28 8.96 5.54
CA PHE A 105 -8.13 8.99 4.64
C PHE A 105 -6.88 9.49 5.37
N LYS A 106 -5.74 8.85 5.07
CA LYS A 106 -4.40 9.30 5.43
C LYS A 106 -3.84 10.12 4.27
N CYS A 107 -3.92 11.43 4.42
CA CYS A 107 -3.37 12.38 3.48
C CYS A 107 -1.91 12.69 3.85
N ASN A 108 -1.08 12.97 2.84
CA ASN A 108 0.17 13.67 3.06
C ASN A 108 -0.11 15.13 3.42
N PHE A 109 0.83 15.84 4.03
CA PHE A 109 0.60 17.25 4.36
C PHE A 109 0.68 18.11 3.10
N CYS A 110 -0.31 18.99 2.94
CA CYS A 110 -0.41 19.96 1.87
C CYS A 110 -0.93 21.28 2.44
N ASP A 111 -0.14 22.35 2.30
CA ASP A 111 -0.49 23.70 2.75
C ASP A 111 -0.99 24.60 1.60
N GLY A 112 -1.23 24.03 0.42
CA GLY A 112 -1.83 24.76 -0.69
C GLY A 112 -3.21 25.30 -0.32
N GLY A 113 -3.42 26.60 -0.49
CA GLY A 113 -4.66 27.28 -0.08
C GLY A 113 -4.80 27.46 1.45
N LYS A 114 -3.71 27.39 2.21
CA LYS A 114 -3.71 27.64 3.66
C LYS A 114 -4.20 29.05 4.00
N SER A 115 -5.00 29.15 5.06
CA SER A 115 -5.46 30.42 5.64
C SER A 115 -5.85 30.22 7.11
N ASP A 116 -6.27 31.29 7.80
CA ASP A 116 -6.81 31.20 9.17
C ASP A 116 -8.06 30.32 9.27
N LYS A 117 -8.71 30.01 8.14
CA LYS A 117 -9.94 29.20 8.08
C LYS A 117 -9.71 27.79 7.53
N GLN A 118 -8.51 27.47 7.03
CA GLN A 118 -8.24 26.21 6.35
C GLN A 118 -6.76 25.81 6.46
N VAL A 119 -6.50 24.54 6.77
CA VAL A 119 -5.15 23.97 6.91
C VAL A 119 -4.36 24.00 5.59
N GLY A 120 -5.03 23.73 4.47
CA GLY A 120 -4.47 23.62 3.12
C GLY A 120 -5.40 22.76 2.25
N PHE A 121 -4.83 21.89 1.41
CA PHE A 121 -5.56 20.93 0.56
C PHE A 121 -6.46 21.54 -0.53
N ASP A 122 -6.12 22.75 -0.96
CA ASP A 122 -6.87 23.59 -1.90
C ASP A 122 -5.87 24.36 -2.79
N GLY A 123 -4.91 23.64 -3.35
CA GLY A 123 -3.85 24.19 -4.18
C GLY A 123 -2.53 23.44 -4.06
N VAL A 124 -1.54 23.91 -4.82
CA VAL A 124 -0.16 23.42 -4.77
C VAL A 124 0.51 23.81 -3.46
N CYS A 125 1.34 22.93 -2.92
CA CYS A 125 2.13 23.17 -1.72
C CYS A 125 3.07 24.40 -1.86
N SER A 126 3.44 25.01 -0.74
CA SER A 126 4.55 25.97 -0.71
C SER A 126 5.88 25.27 -0.97
N ASP A 127 6.90 26.02 -1.38
CA ASP A 127 8.24 25.49 -1.68
C ASP A 127 8.83 24.73 -0.48
N SER A 128 8.58 25.22 0.74
CA SER A 128 9.00 24.57 1.98
C SER A 128 8.38 23.18 2.16
N ILE A 129 7.09 23.04 1.84
CA ILE A 129 6.37 21.77 1.95
C ILE A 129 6.69 20.84 0.78
N ILE A 130 6.93 21.38 -0.42
CA ILE A 130 7.46 20.61 -1.56
C ILE A 130 8.80 19.98 -1.18
N HIS A 131 9.75 20.79 -0.70
CA HIS A 131 11.05 20.30 -0.23
C HIS A 131 10.90 19.25 0.87
N ASN A 132 10.10 19.53 1.91
CA ASN A 132 9.86 18.57 3.00
C ASN A 132 9.29 17.24 2.48
N ASN A 133 8.28 17.29 1.59
CA ASN A 133 7.65 16.09 1.08
C ASN A 133 8.58 15.26 0.17
N ILE A 134 9.56 15.88 -0.49
CA ILE A 134 10.51 15.22 -1.40
C ILE A 134 11.76 14.73 -0.64
N GLU A 135 12.44 15.63 0.08
CA GLU A 135 13.77 15.37 0.66
C GLU A 135 13.75 14.86 2.10
N VAL A 136 12.73 15.21 2.88
CA VAL A 136 12.67 14.87 4.31
C VAL A 136 11.79 13.65 4.54
N GLU A 137 10.57 13.68 4.01
CA GLU A 137 9.54 12.67 4.24
C GLU A 137 9.46 11.62 3.12
N HIS A 138 10.18 11.85 2.00
CA HIS A 138 10.22 10.98 0.82
C HIS A 138 8.83 10.42 0.44
N ARG A 139 7.83 11.32 0.40
CA ARG A 139 6.45 10.96 0.11
C ARG A 139 6.38 10.34 -1.27
N THR A 140 5.71 9.21 -1.37
CA THR A 140 5.77 8.34 -2.55
C THR A 140 5.32 9.04 -3.83
N TRP A 141 4.22 9.81 -3.79
CA TRP A 141 3.81 10.60 -4.96
C TRP A 141 4.75 11.78 -5.22
N CYS A 142 5.11 12.55 -4.20
CA CYS A 142 5.95 13.74 -4.35
C CYS A 142 7.35 13.43 -4.88
N SER A 143 7.86 12.23 -4.60
CA SER A 143 9.18 11.77 -5.04
C SER A 143 9.11 10.91 -6.33
N SER A 144 7.93 10.80 -6.94
CA SER A 144 7.72 10.03 -8.16
C SER A 144 8.15 10.82 -9.40
N GLU A 145 8.64 10.12 -10.42
CA GLU A 145 9.02 10.71 -11.72
C GLU A 145 7.86 11.41 -12.44
N ASN A 146 6.61 11.09 -12.10
CA ASN A 146 5.42 11.71 -12.69
C ASN A 146 4.86 12.86 -11.83
N SER A 147 5.62 13.37 -10.85
CA SER A 147 5.16 14.40 -9.94
C SER A 147 5.50 15.79 -10.46
N ALA A 148 4.48 16.59 -10.76
CA ALA A 148 4.70 17.99 -11.17
C ALA A 148 5.43 18.81 -10.08
N CYS A 149 5.23 18.48 -8.79
CA CYS A 149 5.99 19.11 -7.72
C CYS A 149 7.48 18.74 -7.76
N LEU A 150 7.83 17.52 -8.21
CA LEU A 150 9.22 17.10 -8.39
C LEU A 150 9.84 17.79 -9.60
N ASP A 151 9.10 17.89 -10.72
CA ASP A 151 9.55 18.60 -11.91
C ASP A 151 9.88 20.06 -11.58
N TYR A 152 9.00 20.73 -10.82
CA TYR A 152 9.26 22.07 -10.30
C TYR A 152 10.48 22.13 -9.39
N TYR A 153 10.58 21.19 -8.44
CA TYR A 153 11.69 21.13 -7.48
C TYR A 153 13.05 20.94 -8.18
N LYS A 154 13.08 20.23 -9.32
CA LYS A 154 14.27 20.06 -10.17
C LYS A 154 14.53 21.24 -11.12
N GLY A 155 13.63 22.21 -11.19
CA GLY A 155 13.70 23.34 -12.11
C GLY A 155 13.32 22.99 -13.56
N GLU A 156 12.61 21.89 -13.78
CA GLU A 156 12.13 21.47 -15.10
C GLU A 156 10.89 22.27 -15.55
N ILE A 157 10.09 22.75 -14.58
CA ILE A 157 8.99 23.69 -14.79
C ILE A 157 9.09 24.85 -13.80
N SER A 158 8.55 26.01 -14.18
CA SER A 158 8.41 27.18 -13.31
C SER A 158 7.29 27.01 -12.28
N ARG A 159 7.29 27.90 -11.26
CA ARG A 159 6.22 27.94 -10.25
C ARG A 159 4.87 28.26 -10.91
N GLU A 160 4.88 29.18 -11.87
CA GLU A 160 3.71 29.61 -12.62
C GLU A 160 3.12 28.44 -13.42
N GLU A 161 3.96 27.63 -14.07
CA GLU A 161 3.52 26.43 -14.78
C GLU A 161 2.94 25.36 -13.83
N LEU A 162 3.55 25.17 -12.65
CA LEU A 162 3.05 24.25 -11.64
C LEU A 162 1.67 24.69 -11.11
N ASP A 163 1.52 25.96 -10.75
CA ASP A 163 0.25 26.49 -10.26
C ASP A 163 -0.83 26.45 -11.37
N ALA A 164 -0.47 26.76 -12.62
CA ALA A 164 -1.37 26.65 -13.75
C ALA A 164 -1.87 25.21 -13.99
N LYS A 165 -1.03 24.19 -13.76
CA LYS A 165 -1.47 22.78 -13.80
C LYS A 165 -2.49 22.43 -12.73
N CYS A 166 -2.53 23.16 -11.63
CA CYS A 166 -3.55 22.97 -10.59
C CYS A 166 -4.85 23.69 -10.97
N ASN A 167 -4.78 24.83 -11.64
CA ASN A 167 -5.94 25.62 -12.04
C ASN A 167 -6.80 24.92 -13.12
N ASP A 168 -8.04 25.38 -13.32
CA ASP A 168 -8.96 24.93 -14.39
C ASP A 168 -9.25 23.42 -14.44
N GLY A 169 -9.31 22.76 -13.28
CA GLY A 169 -9.60 21.31 -13.19
C GLY A 169 -8.41 20.41 -13.52
N GLY A 170 -7.20 20.97 -13.58
CA GLY A 170 -5.97 20.21 -13.71
C GLY A 170 -5.56 19.47 -12.44
N PHE A 171 -4.74 18.43 -12.61
CA PHE A 171 -4.33 17.50 -11.57
C PHE A 171 -2.83 17.63 -11.28
N VAL A 172 -2.48 17.95 -10.02
CA VAL A 172 -1.08 17.95 -9.52
C VAL A 172 -0.84 16.79 -8.56
N CYS A 173 -1.72 16.65 -7.58
CA CYS A 173 -1.79 15.50 -6.69
C CYS A 173 -3.17 15.41 -6.04
N TYR A 174 -3.50 14.28 -5.42
CA TYR A 174 -4.76 14.14 -4.70
C TYR A 174 -4.93 15.21 -3.63
N GLU A 175 -3.91 15.44 -2.80
CA GLU A 175 -3.97 16.42 -1.71
C GLU A 175 -4.26 17.84 -2.19
N SER A 176 -3.74 18.25 -3.36
CA SER A 176 -3.91 19.62 -3.87
C SER A 176 -5.33 19.98 -4.30
N GLN A 177 -6.19 18.98 -4.54
CA GLN A 177 -7.56 19.20 -5.04
C GLN A 177 -8.65 18.73 -4.07
N MET A 178 -8.30 18.08 -2.95
CA MET A 178 -9.30 17.41 -2.10
C MET A 178 -10.41 18.34 -1.63
N LEU A 179 -10.09 19.55 -1.19
CA LEU A 179 -11.10 20.49 -0.67
C LEU A 179 -11.71 21.40 -1.74
N ARG A 180 -11.11 21.47 -2.93
CA ARG A 180 -11.72 22.08 -4.11
C ARG A 180 -12.88 21.25 -4.62
N GLU A 181 -12.61 19.97 -4.81
CA GLU A 181 -13.55 19.03 -5.41
C GLU A 181 -14.38 18.30 -4.36
N TRP A 182 -14.05 18.44 -3.08
CA TRP A 182 -14.62 17.63 -2.00
C TRP A 182 -14.60 16.14 -2.33
N LYS A 183 -13.45 15.68 -2.82
CA LYS A 183 -13.23 14.34 -3.36
C LYS A 183 -11.97 13.71 -2.79
N ALA A 184 -12.07 12.47 -2.36
CA ALA A 184 -10.96 11.66 -1.88
C ALA A 184 -10.85 10.37 -2.69
N LEU A 185 -9.67 10.12 -3.25
CA LEU A 185 -9.38 8.97 -4.11
C LEU A 185 -8.65 7.88 -3.31
N ALA A 186 -8.92 6.62 -3.64
CA ALA A 186 -8.32 5.44 -3.01
C ALA A 186 -6.82 5.32 -3.29
N GLY A 187 -6.39 5.92 -4.40
CA GLY A 187 -5.02 5.95 -4.87
C GLY A 187 -4.64 4.78 -5.76
N ILE A 188 -3.42 4.86 -6.29
CA ILE A 188 -2.80 3.85 -7.14
C ILE A 188 -1.60 3.28 -6.40
N VAL A 189 -1.40 1.96 -6.50
CA VAL A 189 -0.24 1.30 -5.93
C VAL A 189 1.03 1.83 -6.59
N GLN A 190 1.95 2.40 -5.82
CA GLN A 190 3.15 3.05 -6.36
C GLN A 190 4.41 2.16 -6.36
N ASN A 191 4.39 1.03 -5.63
CA ASN A 191 5.56 0.20 -5.37
C ASN A 191 5.26 -1.30 -5.49
N GLY A 192 6.30 -2.09 -5.74
CA GLY A 192 6.24 -3.55 -5.83
C GLY A 192 5.61 -4.06 -7.14
N ASP A 193 5.38 -5.37 -7.21
CA ASP A 193 4.90 -6.05 -8.43
C ASP A 193 3.52 -5.57 -8.92
N ARG A 194 2.75 -4.95 -8.02
CA ARG A 194 1.40 -4.40 -8.26
C ARG A 194 1.40 -2.92 -8.62
N LYS A 195 2.57 -2.32 -8.90
CA LYS A 195 2.68 -0.90 -9.24
C LYS A 195 1.79 -0.57 -10.45
N GLY A 196 1.04 0.52 -10.34
CA GLY A 196 0.06 0.97 -11.33
C GLY A 196 -1.34 0.42 -11.11
N GLU A 197 -1.55 -0.54 -10.20
CA GLU A 197 -2.90 -1.04 -9.94
C GLU A 197 -3.75 -0.03 -9.14
N PRO A 198 -4.97 0.27 -9.61
CA PRO A 198 -5.92 1.11 -8.87
C PRO A 198 -6.39 0.43 -7.57
N MET A 199 -6.52 1.22 -6.50
CA MET A 199 -7.06 0.75 -5.22
C MET A 199 -8.58 0.90 -5.18
N LYS A 200 -9.25 0.00 -4.44
CA LYS A 200 -10.71 -0.05 -4.33
C LYS A 200 -11.23 0.36 -2.96
N LEU A 201 -12.46 0.88 -2.92
CA LEU A 201 -13.18 1.25 -1.70
C LEU A 201 -14.40 0.33 -1.48
N HIS A 202 -14.21 -0.81 -0.84
CA HIS A 202 -15.21 -1.88 -0.78
C HIS A 202 -16.41 -1.63 0.16
N GLN A 203 -16.30 -0.75 1.15
CA GLN A 203 -17.32 -0.61 2.22
C GLN A 203 -18.02 0.75 2.23
N VAL A 204 -17.57 1.72 1.44
CA VAL A 204 -18.20 3.05 1.43
C VAL A 204 -19.42 3.03 0.53
N GLN A 205 -20.51 3.61 1.02
CA GLN A 205 -21.72 3.85 0.23
C GLN A 205 -22.24 5.25 0.57
N ASN A 206 -23.30 5.68 -0.13
CA ASN A 206 -23.99 6.91 0.21
C ASN A 206 -24.36 6.94 1.70
N ASN A 207 -24.28 8.15 2.26
CA ASN A 207 -24.47 8.46 3.67
C ASN A 207 -23.38 7.96 4.63
N SER A 208 -22.22 7.56 4.11
CA SER A 208 -21.03 7.36 4.93
C SER A 208 -20.39 8.72 5.26
N LEU A 209 -19.81 8.86 6.44
CA LEU A 209 -18.94 9.98 6.78
C LEU A 209 -17.55 9.73 6.20
N CYS A 210 -17.05 10.68 5.42
CA CYS A 210 -15.64 10.77 5.04
C CYS A 210 -14.92 11.70 6.01
N VAL A 211 -13.78 11.25 6.54
CA VAL A 211 -12.91 12.00 7.44
C VAL A 211 -11.54 12.14 6.79
N LEU A 212 -11.09 13.38 6.58
CA LEU A 212 -9.78 13.65 6.01
C LEU A 212 -8.79 13.97 7.14
N THR A 213 -7.67 13.26 7.15
CA THR A 213 -6.67 13.37 8.21
C THR A 213 -5.28 13.61 7.68
N THR A 214 -4.48 14.36 8.42
CA THR A 214 -3.07 14.60 8.09
C THR A 214 -2.24 14.77 9.37
N ARG A 215 -0.96 15.04 9.20
CA ARG A 215 -0.01 15.38 10.26
C ARG A 215 0.79 16.57 9.80
N ASN A 216 1.15 17.46 10.71
CA ASN A 216 2.13 18.49 10.39
C ASN A 216 3.48 17.84 10.08
N PRO A 217 4.34 18.45 9.24
CA PRO A 217 5.72 18.02 9.08
C PRO A 217 6.40 17.84 10.45
N GLU A 218 7.32 16.88 10.53
CA GLU A 218 8.12 16.58 11.73
C GLU A 218 7.34 16.06 12.96
N THR A 219 6.04 15.82 12.84
CA THR A 219 5.21 15.26 13.92
C THR A 219 5.00 13.75 13.79
N THR A 220 4.65 13.07 14.89
CA THR A 220 4.42 11.61 14.88
C THR A 220 2.96 11.26 14.54
N GLU A 221 2.67 9.97 14.37
CA GLU A 221 1.28 9.52 14.15
C GLU A 221 0.34 9.92 15.30
N ARG A 222 0.85 10.07 16.53
CA ARG A 222 0.06 10.50 17.70
C ARG A 222 -0.62 11.86 17.49
N GLU A 223 -0.02 12.73 16.69
CA GLU A 223 -0.47 14.08 16.36
C GLU A 223 -1.31 14.14 15.09
N ARG A 224 -1.65 13.00 14.48
CA ARG A 224 -2.57 12.96 13.33
C ARG A 224 -3.90 13.59 13.70
N PHE A 225 -4.30 14.60 12.94
CA PHE A 225 -5.49 15.38 13.18
C PHE A 225 -6.45 15.33 11.99
N ILE A 226 -7.73 15.58 12.28
CA ILE A 226 -8.79 15.72 11.30
C ILE A 226 -8.80 17.18 10.82
N PHE A 227 -8.82 17.40 9.51
CA PHE A 227 -8.88 18.77 8.95
C PHE A 227 -10.18 19.06 8.19
N ALA A 228 -10.91 18.02 7.78
CA ALA A 228 -12.20 18.17 7.13
C ALA A 228 -13.04 16.88 7.25
N VAL A 229 -14.35 17.04 7.18
CA VAL A 229 -15.31 15.94 7.10
C VAL A 229 -16.41 16.24 6.09
N PHE A 230 -16.95 15.21 5.44
CA PHE A 230 -18.09 15.37 4.55
C PHE A 230 -18.96 14.12 4.44
N LEU A 231 -20.23 14.30 4.10
CA LEU A 231 -21.16 13.20 3.86
C LEU A 231 -21.01 12.72 2.41
N VAL A 232 -20.69 11.44 2.24
CA VAL A 232 -20.57 10.83 0.92
C VAL A 232 -21.95 10.73 0.28
N ASP A 233 -22.14 11.39 -0.87
CA ASP A 233 -23.35 11.27 -1.72
C ASP A 233 -23.04 10.74 -3.13
N ASP A 234 -21.76 10.69 -3.48
CA ASP A 234 -21.23 10.15 -4.72
C ASP A 234 -20.02 9.28 -4.40
N THR A 235 -19.97 8.09 -4.99
CA THR A 235 -18.94 7.10 -4.71
C THR A 235 -18.77 6.13 -5.87
N TYR A 236 -17.52 5.74 -6.08
CA TYR A 236 -17.14 4.71 -7.02
C TYR A 236 -16.21 3.72 -6.33
N GLU A 237 -16.52 2.42 -6.43
CA GLU A 237 -15.72 1.38 -5.76
C GLU A 237 -14.30 1.27 -6.33
N GLY A 238 -14.11 1.62 -7.61
CA GLY A 238 -12.89 1.33 -8.35
C GLY A 238 -12.98 0.01 -9.10
N ASP A 239 -12.37 -0.07 -10.28
CA ASP A 239 -12.28 -1.28 -11.07
C ASP A 239 -10.83 -1.64 -11.40
N ASN A 240 -10.57 -2.23 -12.57
CA ASN A 240 -9.21 -2.60 -12.97
C ASN A 240 -8.51 -1.48 -13.76
N MET A 241 -9.25 -0.45 -14.17
CA MET A 241 -8.79 0.72 -14.90
C MET A 241 -8.69 1.92 -13.95
N ASP A 242 -9.72 2.15 -13.14
CA ASP A 242 -9.85 3.37 -12.35
C ASP A 242 -9.88 3.09 -10.84
N GLU A 243 -9.22 3.94 -10.04
CA GLU A 243 -9.30 3.87 -8.59
C GLU A 243 -10.66 4.30 -8.03
N GLY A 244 -11.00 3.74 -6.87
CA GLY A 244 -12.20 4.14 -6.15
C GLY A 244 -12.12 5.57 -5.64
N TYR A 245 -13.27 6.21 -5.47
CA TYR A 245 -13.36 7.53 -4.85
C TYR A 245 -14.63 7.71 -4.04
N VAL A 246 -14.61 8.73 -3.19
CA VAL A 246 -15.77 9.28 -2.50
C VAL A 246 -15.79 10.79 -2.67
N SER A 247 -16.97 11.35 -2.90
CA SER A 247 -17.18 12.79 -3.13
C SER A 247 -18.46 13.27 -2.47
N THR A 248 -18.61 14.59 -2.42
CA THR A 248 -19.89 15.20 -2.05
C THR A 248 -20.24 16.43 -2.87
N THR A 249 -21.52 16.55 -3.22
CA THR A 249 -22.13 17.80 -3.69
C THR A 249 -23.08 18.40 -2.65
N SER A 250 -23.40 17.65 -1.59
CA SER A 250 -24.29 18.06 -0.51
C SER A 250 -23.77 19.26 0.27
N LYS A 251 -24.68 19.87 1.05
CA LYS A 251 -24.34 20.89 2.04
C LYS A 251 -23.51 20.34 3.20
N TYR A 252 -23.51 19.03 3.43
CA TYR A 252 -22.92 18.40 4.61
C TYR A 252 -21.41 18.19 4.43
N LYS A 253 -20.68 19.29 4.52
CA LYS A 253 -19.23 19.33 4.40
C LYS A 253 -18.66 20.45 5.25
N LEU A 254 -17.65 20.13 6.05
CA LEU A 254 -17.07 21.03 7.04
C LEU A 254 -15.56 21.00 6.94
N LYS A 255 -14.96 22.18 6.96
CA LYS A 255 -13.52 22.38 7.11
C LYS A 255 -13.22 22.83 8.53
N LEU A 256 -12.10 22.40 9.06
CA LEU A 256 -11.59 22.89 10.33
C LEU A 256 -10.49 23.91 10.05
N SER A 257 -10.55 25.04 10.74
CA SER A 257 -9.42 25.97 10.80
C SER A 257 -8.19 25.28 11.39
N PRO A 258 -6.96 25.77 11.17
CA PRO A 258 -5.77 25.19 11.78
C PRO A 258 -5.91 24.99 13.30
N VAL A 259 -6.47 25.99 14.00
CA VAL A 259 -6.67 25.96 15.47
C VAL A 259 -7.74 24.95 15.89
N GLU A 260 -8.80 24.76 15.10
CA GLU A 260 -9.81 23.73 15.35
C GLU A 260 -9.25 22.32 15.07
N ALA A 261 -8.51 22.17 13.97
CA ALA A 261 -7.96 20.91 13.51
C ALA A 261 -6.98 20.31 14.53
N GLU A 262 -6.08 21.12 15.11
CA GLU A 262 -5.14 20.70 16.15
C GLU A 262 -5.81 20.08 17.38
N LYS A 263 -7.07 20.44 17.66
CA LYS A 263 -7.86 19.89 18.78
C LYS A 263 -8.52 18.55 18.42
N MET A 264 -8.62 18.22 17.14
CA MET A 264 -9.29 17.02 16.62
C MET A 264 -8.29 15.92 16.27
N LEU A 265 -7.55 15.42 17.26
CA LEU A 265 -6.64 14.28 17.05
C LEU A 265 -7.43 13.02 16.67
N PHE A 266 -7.12 12.45 15.51
CA PHE A 266 -7.79 11.28 14.94
C PHE A 266 -7.77 10.06 15.90
N TRP A 267 -6.65 9.87 16.59
CA TRP A 267 -6.47 8.77 17.53
C TRP A 267 -7.23 8.94 18.85
N ASN A 268 -7.93 10.05 19.07
CA ASN A 268 -8.95 10.12 20.13
C ASN A 268 -10.17 9.25 19.80
N TYR A 269 -10.42 8.97 18.52
CA TYR A 269 -11.63 8.31 18.03
C TYR A 269 -11.36 6.89 17.53
N HIS A 270 -10.21 6.66 16.88
CA HIS A 270 -9.85 5.38 16.28
C HIS A 270 -8.76 4.63 17.05
N PHE A 271 -8.76 3.31 16.98
CA PHE A 271 -7.70 2.44 17.49
C PHE A 271 -7.50 1.22 16.59
N ASN A 272 -6.32 0.61 16.64
CA ASN A 272 -6.05 -0.63 15.90
C ASN A 272 -6.47 -1.85 16.72
N GLY A 273 -7.26 -2.76 16.14
CA GLY A 273 -7.79 -3.92 16.87
C GLY A 273 -6.73 -4.79 17.53
N SER A 274 -5.56 -4.96 16.91
CA SER A 274 -4.46 -5.76 17.46
C SER A 274 -3.61 -5.02 18.50
N LYS A 275 -3.63 -3.68 18.51
CA LYS A 275 -2.83 -2.82 19.40
C LYS A 275 -3.63 -1.55 19.74
N PRO A 276 -4.64 -1.65 20.62
CA PRO A 276 -5.64 -0.61 20.82
C PRO A 276 -5.08 0.68 21.42
N GLU A 277 -3.99 0.63 22.18
CA GLU A 277 -3.36 1.81 22.81
C GLU A 277 -2.27 2.46 21.94
N MET A 278 -1.94 1.87 20.78
CA MET A 278 -0.87 2.37 19.91
C MET A 278 -1.43 3.23 18.76
N PRO A 279 -1.18 4.56 18.75
CA PRO A 279 -1.60 5.46 17.68
C PRO A 279 -0.67 5.32 16.46
N VAL A 280 -0.86 4.26 15.68
CA VAL A 280 -0.03 3.98 14.50
C VAL A 280 -0.89 3.66 13.28
N TRP A 281 -0.66 4.36 12.16
CA TRP A 281 -1.40 4.05 10.94
C TRP A 281 -0.90 2.77 10.25
N SER A 282 0.41 2.49 10.27
CA SER A 282 1.00 1.37 9.50
C SER A 282 0.70 1.50 7.99
N SER A 283 0.19 0.46 7.34
CA SER A 283 -0.05 0.38 5.90
C SER A 283 -1.44 0.88 5.45
N GLY A 284 -1.54 1.21 4.16
CA GLY A 284 -2.78 1.63 3.51
C GLY A 284 -3.04 3.14 3.61
N LEU A 285 -3.91 3.63 2.72
CA LEU A 285 -4.26 5.06 2.61
C LEU A 285 -5.58 5.41 3.28
N HIS A 286 -6.34 4.42 3.75
CA HIS A 286 -7.62 4.63 4.40
C HIS A 286 -7.91 3.62 5.52
N ARG A 287 -8.90 3.94 6.35
CA ARG A 287 -9.44 3.10 7.43
C ARG A 287 -10.95 3.15 7.42
N TYR A 288 -11.60 2.00 7.62
CA TYR A 288 -13.04 1.91 7.82
C TYR A 288 -13.38 1.96 9.31
N PHE A 289 -14.47 2.66 9.64
CA PHE A 289 -14.96 2.75 11.02
C PHE A 289 -16.50 2.81 11.07
N GLN A 290 -17.03 2.50 12.25
CA GLN A 290 -18.46 2.33 12.49
C GLN A 290 -19.17 3.66 12.78
N ASP A 291 -20.49 3.68 12.65
CA ASP A 291 -21.31 4.90 12.76
C ASP A 291 -21.21 5.58 14.12
N ASN A 292 -21.01 4.81 15.19
CA ASN A 292 -20.80 5.36 16.54
C ASN A 292 -19.56 6.26 16.60
N VAL A 293 -18.47 5.89 15.92
CA VAL A 293 -17.26 6.73 15.83
C VAL A 293 -17.50 7.96 14.95
N ALA A 294 -18.32 7.83 13.90
CA ALA A 294 -18.67 8.95 13.04
C ALA A 294 -19.45 10.04 13.79
N VAL A 295 -20.44 9.66 14.59
CA VAL A 295 -21.22 10.62 15.40
C VAL A 295 -20.39 11.22 16.54
N GLN A 296 -19.41 10.48 17.11
CA GLN A 296 -18.47 11.03 18.08
C GLN A 296 -17.64 12.18 17.50
N ILE A 297 -17.08 11.97 16.30
CA ILE A 297 -16.31 12.99 15.59
C ILE A 297 -17.19 14.22 15.31
N LEU A 298 -18.40 14.02 14.77
CA LEU A 298 -19.29 15.15 14.47
C LEU A 298 -19.76 15.88 15.75
N ASN A 299 -20.01 15.17 16.85
CA ASN A 299 -20.38 15.78 18.12
C ASN A 299 -19.29 16.72 18.64
N ASP A 300 -18.03 16.29 18.61
CA ASP A 300 -16.91 17.14 19.03
C ASP A 300 -16.69 18.31 18.06
N ILE A 301 -16.94 18.12 16.76
CA ILE A 301 -16.94 19.22 15.78
C ILE A 301 -18.03 20.24 16.09
N VAL A 302 -19.25 19.82 16.45
CA VAL A 302 -20.34 20.72 16.85
C VAL A 302 -19.91 21.59 18.04
N GLU A 303 -19.28 20.98 19.04
CA GLU A 303 -18.76 21.70 20.20
C GLU A 303 -17.66 22.70 19.82
N LEU A 304 -16.74 22.33 18.93
CA LEU A 304 -15.69 23.22 18.42
C LEU A 304 -16.24 24.38 17.60
N LYS A 305 -17.32 24.16 16.84
CA LYS A 305 -17.91 25.17 15.97
C LYS A 305 -18.80 26.17 16.71
N LYS A 306 -19.04 26.03 18.02
CA LYS A 306 -19.84 26.98 18.81
C LYS A 306 -19.32 28.42 18.64
N GLY A 307 -20.21 29.32 18.26
CA GLY A 307 -19.89 30.74 18.01
C GLY A 307 -19.27 31.03 16.64
N THR A 308 -19.09 30.03 15.77
CA THR A 308 -18.66 30.20 14.38
C THR A 308 -19.86 30.21 13.43
N SER A 309 -19.65 30.64 12.17
CA SER A 309 -20.68 30.58 11.13
C SER A 309 -21.14 29.16 10.78
N ASP A 310 -20.31 28.15 11.05
CA ASP A 310 -20.58 26.75 10.67
C ASP A 310 -21.34 25.97 11.76
N TYR A 311 -21.65 26.60 12.90
CA TYR A 311 -22.26 25.92 14.06
C TYR A 311 -23.57 25.21 13.69
N GLU A 312 -24.51 25.93 13.07
CA GLU A 312 -25.82 25.36 12.71
C GLU A 312 -25.67 24.26 11.65
N LEU A 313 -24.75 24.42 10.69
CA LEU A 313 -24.46 23.37 9.72
C LEU A 313 -23.91 22.12 10.41
N ALA A 314 -22.97 22.26 11.35
CA ALA A 314 -22.42 21.13 12.09
C ALA A 314 -23.49 20.40 12.90
N LYS A 315 -24.38 21.14 13.55
CA LYS A 315 -25.48 20.57 14.35
C LYS A 315 -26.49 19.84 13.46
N ASP A 316 -26.87 20.45 12.34
CA ASP A 316 -27.72 19.81 11.32
C ASP A 316 -27.07 18.55 10.76
N PHE A 317 -25.76 18.57 10.51
CA PHE A 317 -25.02 17.44 9.98
C PHE A 317 -25.00 16.27 11.00
N LEU A 318 -24.68 16.54 12.26
CA LEU A 318 -24.75 15.54 13.33
C LEU A 318 -26.16 14.92 13.42
N ASN A 319 -27.20 15.75 13.48
CA ASN A 319 -28.59 15.30 13.56
C ASN A 319 -28.99 14.44 12.37
N HIS A 320 -28.58 14.83 11.17
CA HIS A 320 -28.80 14.06 9.96
C HIS A 320 -28.16 12.68 10.06
N LEU A 321 -26.87 12.61 10.46
CA LEU A 321 -26.13 11.35 10.58
C LEU A 321 -26.72 10.44 11.67
N CYS A 322 -27.09 10.99 12.82
CA CYS A 322 -27.78 10.23 13.88
C CYS A 322 -29.11 9.65 13.39
N LYS A 323 -29.90 10.44 12.65
CA LYS A 323 -31.21 10.01 12.14
C LYS A 323 -31.09 8.86 11.16
N ILE A 324 -30.19 8.93 10.18
CA ILE A 324 -30.04 7.87 9.17
C ILE A 324 -29.50 6.56 9.77
N ASN A 325 -28.77 6.64 10.88
CA ASN A 325 -28.13 5.49 11.53
C ASN A 325 -28.89 5.03 12.78
N SER A 326 -30.03 5.65 13.10
CA SER A 326 -30.85 5.35 14.27
C SER A 326 -30.06 5.42 15.59
N ILE A 327 -29.16 6.39 15.72
CA ILE A 327 -28.35 6.60 16.93
C ILE A 327 -29.04 7.63 17.82
N THR A 328 -29.34 7.25 19.06
CA THR A 328 -29.98 8.11 20.06
C THR A 328 -29.03 8.59 21.16
N GLU A 329 -27.93 7.86 21.38
CA GLU A 329 -26.94 8.14 22.41
C GLU A 329 -25.55 8.17 21.77
N ILE A 330 -24.73 9.15 22.19
CA ILE A 330 -23.37 9.33 21.69
C ILE A 330 -22.40 9.07 22.84
N ASP A 331 -21.70 7.95 22.76
CA ASP A 331 -20.65 7.60 23.73
C ASP A 331 -19.47 8.56 23.64
N LYS A 332 -18.66 8.63 24.70
CA LYS A 332 -17.39 9.36 24.65
C LYS A 332 -16.38 8.69 23.71
N PRO A 333 -15.46 9.46 23.09
CA PRO A 333 -14.39 8.90 22.26
C PRO A 333 -13.54 7.87 23.03
N ASN A 334 -13.25 6.74 22.38
CA ASN A 334 -12.53 5.60 22.97
C ASN A 334 -11.41 5.09 22.02
N GLY A 335 -10.75 6.02 21.33
CA GLY A 335 -9.59 5.75 20.49
C GLY A 335 -8.32 5.50 21.30
N ALA A 336 -7.21 5.27 20.60
CA ALA A 336 -5.93 4.91 21.20
C ALA A 336 -5.39 5.93 22.22
N LEU A 337 -5.77 7.22 22.12
CA LEU A 337 -5.36 8.26 23.06
C LEU A 337 -6.32 8.48 24.23
N LYS A 338 -7.42 7.73 24.28
CA LYS A 338 -8.46 7.82 25.31
C LYS A 338 -8.67 6.51 26.08
N ARG A 339 -7.82 5.52 25.81
CA ARG A 339 -7.83 4.20 26.45
C ARG A 339 -6.86 4.13 27.61
#